data_AF-A0A2U1PYM3-F1
#
_entry.id   AF-A0A2U1PYM3-F1
#
_cell.length_a   1.000
_cell.length_b   1.000
_cell.length_c   1.000
_cell.angle_alpha   90.00
_cell.angle_beta   90.00
_cell.angle_gamma   90.00
#
_symmetry.space_group_name_H-M   'P 1'
#
loop_
_entity.id
_entity.type
_entity.pdbx_description
1 polymer ?
#
loop_
_entity_poly.entity_id
_entity_poly.type
_entity_poly.pdbx_seq_one_letter_code
_entity_poly.pdbx_strand_id
1 'polypeptide(L)'
;MALSAFAFPTQINHRSVTSNQPLIQHCLFGTDLNSSQKPFNQIVKRSNGIRSTLSERGEYHSQRPPTPLLDTINYPIHMKNLSVKELKQLADELRSDVIFNVSKTGGHLGSSLGVVELTVALHYVFNTPQDKILWDVGHQSYPHKILTGRRDQMHTIRQTNGLAGFTKRSESEHDCFGTGHSSTTISAGLGMAVGRDLKGATNDVVAIIGDGAMTAGQAYEAMNNAGVGKFDPATGKQFKSSAPTQSYTTYFAEALIAEAEADKKIVGIHAAMGGGTGMNLFLRRFPTRCFDVGIAEQHAVTFAAGLACEGLKPFCAIYSSFLQRGYDQVVHDVDLQKLPVRFAMDRAGLVGADGPTHSGSFDVTFMACLPNMVVMAPSDEAELFNMVATAAAIDDRPSCFRYPRGNGIGVPLPPGNKGVPLEVGKGRIMLEGQRVALLGYGTAVQSCMAAATIVQERGLNITVADARFCKPLDHSLIRALAKTHEVLITVEEGSIGGFGSHVAHFLALDGLLDGNLKWRPLVLPDRYIDHGAPADQLAEAGLTPSHIAATVFNVLGQTREALEVMS
;
A
#
# COMPACT_ATOMS: atom_id res chain seq x y z
N MET A 1 -31.12 9.29 -16.97
CA MET A 1 -30.61 9.88 -18.22
C MET A 1 -30.01 11.24 -17.90
N ALA A 2 -28.70 11.27 -17.67
CA ALA A 2 -27.91 12.50 -17.58
C ALA A 2 -26.50 12.10 -18.04
N LEU A 3 -26.16 12.48 -19.25
CA LEU A 3 -24.87 12.25 -19.91
C LEU A 3 -23.90 13.35 -19.46
N SER A 4 -22.82 13.00 -18.77
CA SER A 4 -21.65 13.87 -18.59
C SER A 4 -20.55 13.38 -19.53
N ALA A 5 -20.38 14.11 -20.64
CA ALA A 5 -19.34 13.88 -21.63
C ALA A 5 -17.98 14.39 -21.11
N PHE A 6 -16.96 13.53 -21.13
CA PHE A 6 -15.57 13.91 -20.97
C PHE A 6 -15.01 14.34 -22.33
N ALA A 7 -14.50 15.57 -22.42
CA ALA A 7 -13.88 16.12 -23.61
C ALA A 7 -12.36 15.81 -23.63
N PHE A 8 -11.90 15.14 -24.69
CA PHE A 8 -10.48 15.06 -25.06
C PHE A 8 -10.10 16.29 -25.91
N PRO A 9 -8.89 16.86 -25.78
CA PRO A 9 -8.45 17.93 -26.65
C PRO A 9 -7.94 17.35 -27.98
N THR A 10 -8.67 17.61 -29.06
CA THR A 10 -8.18 17.46 -30.44
C THR A 10 -7.82 18.83 -30.99
N GLN A 11 -6.57 19.00 -31.42
CA GLN A 11 -6.14 20.16 -32.20
C GLN A 11 -6.64 20.02 -33.64
N ILE A 12 -7.47 20.96 -34.10
CA ILE A 12 -7.67 21.23 -35.53
C ILE A 12 -7.70 22.74 -35.76
N ASN A 13 -6.98 23.15 -36.80
CA ASN A 13 -6.75 24.52 -37.24
C ASN A 13 -7.92 25.11 -38.05
N HIS A 14 -7.97 26.44 -38.04
CA HIS A 14 -8.50 27.39 -39.05
C HIS A 14 -9.91 28.00 -38.94
N ARG A 15 -9.86 29.35 -38.92
CA ARG A 15 -10.67 30.39 -39.60
C ARG A 15 -11.76 31.12 -38.81
N SER A 16 -11.36 32.33 -38.41
CA SER A 16 -12.08 33.63 -38.44
C SER A 16 -13.56 33.65 -38.86
N VAL A 17 -14.42 34.12 -37.94
CA VAL A 17 -15.53 35.04 -38.25
C VAL A 17 -15.68 36.04 -37.10
N THR A 18 -15.77 37.30 -37.49
CA THR A 18 -15.97 38.52 -36.70
C THR A 18 -17.44 38.73 -36.31
N SER A 19 -17.73 39.23 -35.11
CA SER A 19 -18.70 40.32 -34.90
C SER A 19 -18.72 40.81 -33.44
N ASN A 20 -18.40 42.10 -33.27
CA ASN A 20 -18.64 42.93 -32.08
C ASN A 20 -20.14 43.17 -31.86
N GLN A 21 -20.61 43.22 -30.60
CA GLN A 21 -21.05 44.47 -29.93
C GLN A 21 -21.62 44.22 -28.50
N PRO A 22 -21.65 45.26 -27.63
CA PRO A 22 -21.69 45.16 -26.16
C PRO A 22 -23.02 45.61 -25.53
N LEU A 23 -23.23 45.34 -24.23
CA LEU A 23 -24.16 46.08 -23.34
C LEU A 23 -23.77 45.81 -21.87
N ILE A 24 -23.15 46.77 -21.19
CA ILE A 24 -23.73 47.81 -20.31
C ILE A 24 -24.20 47.29 -18.94
N GLN A 25 -23.61 47.94 -17.95
CA GLN A 25 -23.70 47.85 -16.51
C GLN A 25 -24.97 48.55 -15.99
N HIS A 26 -25.66 47.96 -15.01
CA HIS A 26 -26.48 48.70 -14.05
C HIS A 26 -26.51 47.98 -12.70
N CYS A 27 -25.95 48.66 -11.71
CA CYS A 27 -26.14 48.44 -10.29
C CYS A 27 -27.35 49.27 -9.84
N LEU A 28 -28.10 48.84 -8.80
CA LEU A 28 -28.61 49.68 -7.69
C LEU A 28 -29.64 48.96 -6.78
N PHE A 29 -29.40 49.10 -5.46
CA PHE A 29 -30.28 49.05 -4.26
C PHE A 29 -31.12 47.77 -3.97
N GLY A 30 -31.22 47.21 -2.76
CA GLY A 30 -30.90 47.64 -1.39
C GLY A 30 -32.13 47.46 -0.48
N THR A 31 -32.03 46.72 0.63
CA THR A 31 -32.99 46.79 1.77
C THR A 31 -32.33 46.43 3.11
N ASP A 32 -32.27 47.44 3.97
CA ASP A 32 -32.34 47.55 5.44
C ASP A 32 -32.43 46.32 6.35
N LEU A 33 -31.69 46.37 7.47
CA LEU A 33 -32.13 45.83 8.76
C LEU A 33 -31.60 46.68 9.94
N ASN A 34 -32.51 46.89 10.88
CA ASN A 34 -32.51 47.90 11.95
C ASN A 34 -31.51 47.67 13.08
N SER A 35 -31.07 48.79 13.64
CA SER A 35 -30.35 48.93 14.91
C SER A 35 -31.26 48.74 16.14
N SER A 36 -30.76 48.01 17.14
CA SER A 36 -31.26 48.11 18.52
C SER A 36 -30.08 48.03 19.50
N GLN A 37 -29.71 49.20 20.05
CA GLN A 37 -28.80 49.34 21.18
C GLN A 37 -29.50 48.98 22.49
N LYS A 38 -28.81 48.21 23.36
CA LYS A 38 -29.05 48.15 24.82
C LYS A 38 -27.71 48.10 25.57
N PRO A 39 -27.68 48.55 26.83
CA PRO A 39 -26.53 49.23 27.42
C PRO A 39 -25.50 48.29 28.05
N PHE A 40 -24.25 48.76 28.07
CA PHE A 40 -23.12 48.13 28.74
C PHE A 40 -23.37 48.00 30.26
N ASN A 41 -23.52 46.77 30.74
CA ASN A 41 -23.27 46.44 32.15
C ASN A 41 -21.77 46.25 32.37
N GLN A 42 -21.25 46.92 33.39
CA GLN A 42 -19.90 46.77 33.90
C GLN A 42 -19.63 45.30 34.25
N ILE A 43 -18.60 44.70 33.63
CA ILE A 43 -18.02 43.43 34.06
C ILE A 43 -16.59 43.71 34.51
N VAL A 44 -16.38 43.36 35.79
CA VAL A 44 -15.13 43.40 36.54
C VAL A 44 -14.01 42.68 35.78
N LYS A 45 -12.87 43.37 35.60
CA LYS A 45 -11.63 42.77 35.07
C LYS A 45 -11.14 41.67 36.02
N ARG A 46 -11.23 40.40 35.59
CA ARG A 46 -10.35 39.34 36.09
C ARG A 46 -9.08 39.31 35.27
N SER A 47 -7.96 39.50 35.94
CA SER A 47 -6.61 39.22 35.46
C SER A 47 -6.45 37.71 35.32
N ASN A 48 -6.34 37.21 34.09
CA ASN A 48 -5.51 36.06 33.69
C ASN A 48 -5.81 35.75 32.22
N GLY A 49 -5.07 36.42 31.34
CA GLY A 49 -4.98 36.09 29.93
C GLY A 49 -3.52 36.28 29.52
N ILE A 50 -2.89 35.20 29.08
CA ILE A 50 -1.51 35.20 28.58
C ILE A 50 -1.46 36.11 27.35
N ARG A 51 -0.93 37.32 27.53
CA ARG A 51 -0.53 38.21 26.45
C ARG A 51 0.86 37.77 26.00
N SER A 52 1.05 37.61 24.69
CA SER A 52 2.39 37.55 24.10
C SER A 52 3.13 38.82 24.50
N THR A 53 4.10 38.69 25.40
CA THR A 53 4.99 39.77 25.79
C THR A 53 5.88 40.10 24.61
N LEU A 54 5.52 41.15 23.87
CA LEU A 54 6.51 41.98 23.19
C LEU A 54 7.50 42.47 24.26
N SER A 55 8.80 42.34 23.98
CA SER A 55 9.85 42.95 24.79
C SER A 55 9.46 44.37 25.20
N GLU A 56 9.55 44.69 26.50
CA GLU A 56 9.22 46.01 27.08
C GLU A 56 10.15 47.15 26.59
N ARG A 57 11.09 46.89 25.68
CA ARG A 57 11.91 47.91 25.00
C ARG A 57 11.77 47.79 23.49
N GLY A 58 10.69 48.35 22.95
CA GLY A 58 10.56 48.61 21.52
C GLY A 58 11.36 49.83 21.11
N GLU A 59 12.69 49.75 21.08
CA GLU A 59 13.53 50.77 20.45
C GLU A 59 13.57 50.49 18.94
N TYR A 60 12.72 51.19 18.19
CA TYR A 60 12.77 51.15 16.72
C TYR A 60 13.91 52.05 16.23
N HIS A 61 15.03 51.44 15.86
CA HIS A 61 16.19 52.17 15.38
C HIS A 61 16.03 52.56 13.90
N SER A 62 16.23 53.84 13.57
CA SER A 62 16.34 54.31 12.17
C SER A 62 17.66 53.88 11.51
N GLN A 63 18.66 53.58 12.35
CA GLN A 63 19.98 53.03 12.03
C GLN A 63 20.04 51.53 12.38
N ARG A 64 21.08 50.81 11.93
CA ARG A 64 21.22 49.37 12.18
C ARG A 64 21.26 49.13 13.70
N PRO A 65 20.42 48.23 14.26
CA PRO A 65 20.37 47.98 15.69
C PRO A 65 21.71 47.41 16.20
N PRO A 66 22.09 47.67 17.46
CA PRO A 66 23.25 47.02 18.07
C PRO A 66 22.95 45.53 18.27
N THR A 67 23.78 44.67 17.69
CA THR A 67 23.59 43.21 17.74
C THR A 67 24.91 42.49 18.07
N PRO A 68 25.50 42.76 19.25
CA PRO A 68 26.84 42.33 19.58
C PRO A 68 27.02 40.80 19.54
N LEU A 69 25.99 40.02 19.82
CA LEU A 69 26.07 38.57 19.74
C LEU A 69 25.90 38.09 18.29
N LEU A 70 24.92 38.59 17.55
CA LEU A 70 24.71 38.25 16.14
C LEU A 70 25.90 38.66 15.25
N ASP A 71 26.63 39.72 15.62
CA ASP A 71 27.86 40.16 14.95
C ASP A 71 28.97 39.09 15.00
N THR A 72 28.90 38.14 15.94
CA THR A 72 29.83 37.00 16.04
C THR A 72 29.40 35.77 15.23
N ILE A 73 28.15 35.75 14.73
CA ILE A 73 27.54 34.59 14.08
C ILE A 73 27.42 34.79 12.57
N ASN A 74 28.34 34.19 11.83
CA ASN A 74 28.28 34.15 10.36
C ASN A 74 27.68 32.83 9.86
N TYR A 75 27.92 31.72 10.56
CA TYR A 75 27.44 30.39 10.18
C TYR A 75 26.90 29.63 11.39
N PRO A 76 26.05 28.60 11.19
CA PRO A 76 25.45 27.83 12.28
C PRO A 76 26.46 27.20 13.25
N ILE A 77 27.66 26.88 12.77
CA ILE A 77 28.74 26.34 13.61
C ILE A 77 29.16 27.28 14.74
N HIS A 78 29.05 28.60 14.57
CA HIS A 78 29.38 29.57 15.63
C HIS A 78 28.37 29.56 16.78
N MET A 79 27.19 28.96 16.58
CA MET A 79 26.13 28.95 17.58
C MET A 79 26.24 27.78 18.54
N LYS A 80 26.98 26.71 18.21
CA LYS A 80 26.93 25.40 18.91
C LYS A 80 27.35 25.43 20.39
N ASN A 81 28.12 26.44 20.79
CA ASN A 81 28.60 26.59 22.16
C ASN A 81 27.86 27.68 22.96
N LEU A 82 26.84 28.32 22.37
CA LEU A 82 26.06 29.34 23.06
C LEU A 82 25.18 28.71 24.14
N SER A 83 25.15 29.33 25.31
CA SER A 83 24.21 28.99 26.37
C SER A 83 22.77 29.31 25.94
N VAL A 84 21.79 28.69 26.59
CA VAL A 84 20.35 28.98 26.35
C VAL A 84 20.02 30.47 26.55
N LYS A 85 20.73 31.16 27.45
CA LYS A 85 20.57 32.60 27.66
C LYS A 85 21.08 33.40 26.45
N GLU A 86 22.23 33.03 25.92
CA GLU A 86 22.79 33.64 24.71
C GLU A 86 21.94 33.32 23.48
N LEU A 87 21.37 32.13 23.37
CA LEU A 87 20.44 31.79 22.27
C LEU A 87 19.18 32.67 22.27
N LYS A 88 18.65 33.00 23.46
CA LYS A 88 17.53 33.95 23.58
C LYS A 88 17.93 35.36 23.15
N GLN A 89 19.09 35.83 23.59
CA GLN A 89 19.64 37.11 23.15
C GLN A 89 19.86 37.13 21.63
N LEU A 90 20.40 36.06 21.06
CA LEU A 90 20.61 35.91 19.61
C LEU A 90 19.27 35.99 18.86
N ALA A 91 18.20 35.39 19.37
CA ALA A 91 16.87 35.50 18.78
C ALA A 91 16.33 36.94 18.81
N ASP A 92 16.52 37.67 19.92
CA ASP A 92 16.10 39.08 20.03
C ASP A 92 16.89 39.99 19.07
N GLU A 93 18.19 39.78 18.96
CA GLU A 93 19.05 40.51 18.02
C GLU A 93 18.71 40.17 16.56
N LEU A 94 18.50 38.90 16.24
CA LEU A 94 18.10 38.43 14.91
C LEU A 94 16.74 38.98 14.49
N ARG A 95 15.77 39.02 15.41
CA ARG A 95 14.47 39.67 15.22
C ARG A 95 14.64 41.14 14.85
N SER A 96 15.47 41.86 15.59
CA SER A 96 15.74 43.28 15.34
C SER A 96 16.41 43.51 13.98
N ASP A 97 17.37 42.65 13.62
CA ASP A 97 18.07 42.70 12.33
C ASP A 97 17.13 42.40 11.14
N VAL A 98 16.20 41.43 11.31
CA VAL A 98 15.16 41.14 10.30
C VAL A 98 14.23 42.34 10.12
N ILE A 99 13.73 42.94 11.20
CA ILE A 99 12.87 44.13 11.13
C ILE A 99 13.60 45.26 10.38
N PHE A 100 14.86 45.52 10.75
CA PHE A 100 15.66 46.56 10.11
C PHE A 100 15.82 46.31 8.61
N ASN A 101 16.28 45.13 8.19
CA ASN A 101 16.53 44.83 6.77
C ASN A 101 15.24 44.85 5.93
N VAL A 102 14.15 44.30 6.46
CA VAL A 102 12.85 44.26 5.75
C VAL A 102 12.20 45.63 5.70
N SER A 103 12.44 46.52 6.67
CA SER A 103 11.97 47.91 6.60
C SER A 103 12.55 48.69 5.41
N LYS A 104 13.72 48.29 4.91
CA LYS A 104 14.41 48.94 3.78
C LYS A 104 14.02 48.34 2.42
N THR A 105 13.79 47.03 2.38
CA THR A 105 13.61 46.26 1.13
C THR A 105 12.16 45.82 0.87
N GLY A 106 11.31 45.83 1.91
CA GLY A 106 9.97 45.25 1.89
C GLY A 106 9.99 43.72 1.82
N GLY A 107 8.82 43.09 1.99
CA GLY A 107 8.65 41.64 1.85
C GLY A 107 8.07 40.94 3.08
N HIS A 108 8.46 39.69 3.27
CA HIS A 108 7.78 38.73 4.15
C HIS A 108 8.18 38.89 5.63
N LEU A 109 7.76 40.00 6.25
CA LEU A 109 8.11 40.31 7.63
C LEU A 109 7.42 39.37 8.63
N GLY A 110 6.08 39.27 8.58
CA GLY A 110 5.30 38.53 9.58
C GLY A 110 5.67 37.05 9.67
N SER A 111 5.78 36.38 8.53
CA SER A 111 6.18 34.97 8.44
C SER A 111 7.60 34.74 8.96
N SER A 112 8.54 35.63 8.65
CA SER A 112 9.93 35.55 9.12
C SER A 112 10.05 35.77 10.63
N LEU A 113 9.28 36.71 11.20
CA LEU A 113 9.27 36.96 12.64
C LEU A 113 8.73 35.79 13.45
N GLY A 114 7.77 35.04 12.88
CA GLY A 114 7.16 33.89 13.54
C GLY A 114 8.06 32.67 13.67
N VAL A 115 9.21 32.63 12.99
CA VAL A 115 10.13 31.48 12.99
C VAL A 115 11.55 31.82 13.49
N VAL A 116 11.77 32.99 14.10
CA VAL A 116 13.11 33.41 14.55
C VAL A 116 13.67 32.41 15.56
N GLU A 117 12.94 32.11 16.63
CA GLU A 117 13.36 31.15 17.66
C GLU A 117 13.51 29.75 17.09
N LEU A 118 12.58 29.31 16.24
CA LEU A 118 12.65 28.02 15.57
C LEU A 118 13.91 27.92 14.72
N THR A 119 14.25 28.96 13.96
CA THR A 119 15.44 29.00 13.12
C THR A 119 16.72 28.91 13.96
N VAL A 120 16.78 29.66 15.07
CA VAL A 120 17.91 29.62 16.00
C VAL A 120 18.07 28.21 16.58
N ALA A 121 16.98 27.61 17.04
CA ALA A 121 16.99 26.26 17.61
C ALA A 121 17.41 25.20 16.59
N LEU A 122 16.87 25.26 15.36
CA LEU A 122 17.21 24.33 14.29
C LEU A 122 18.71 24.39 13.95
N HIS A 123 19.26 25.58 13.78
CA HIS A 123 20.68 25.76 13.47
C HIS A 123 21.60 25.46 14.65
N TYR A 124 21.12 25.60 15.88
CA TYR A 124 21.84 25.18 17.08
C TYR A 124 21.90 23.65 17.19
N VAL A 125 20.81 22.94 16.91
CA VAL A 125 20.74 21.47 17.04
C VAL A 125 21.35 20.75 15.84
N PHE A 126 20.94 21.09 14.62
CA PHE A 126 21.32 20.38 13.39
C PHE A 126 22.55 20.97 12.71
N ASN A 127 23.31 20.14 12.01
CA ASN A 127 24.57 20.49 11.33
C ASN A 127 24.33 20.69 9.84
N THR A 128 23.71 21.81 9.46
CA THR A 128 23.62 22.21 8.05
C THR A 128 25.01 22.66 7.53
N PRO A 129 25.40 22.33 6.28
CA PRO A 129 24.61 21.75 5.18
C PRO A 129 24.54 20.21 5.16
N GLN A 130 25.20 19.50 6.06
CA GLN A 130 25.16 18.03 6.10
C GLN A 130 23.73 17.55 6.37
N ASP A 131 23.12 18.06 7.45
CA ASP A 131 21.69 17.91 7.72
C ASP A 131 20.87 18.82 6.80
N LYS A 132 19.74 18.30 6.32
CA LYS A 132 18.89 18.97 5.33
C LYS A 132 17.74 19.68 6.03
N ILE A 133 17.73 21.00 5.94
CA ILE A 133 16.64 21.85 6.48
C ILE A 133 15.89 22.44 5.29
N LEU A 134 14.63 22.05 5.12
CA LEU A 134 13.76 22.47 4.02
C LEU A 134 12.72 23.47 4.55
N TRP A 135 12.54 24.60 3.85
CA TRP A 135 11.56 25.63 4.22
C TRP A 135 10.44 25.69 3.19
N ASP A 136 9.22 25.31 3.57
CA ASP A 136 8.08 25.29 2.67
C ASP A 136 7.63 26.70 2.30
N VAL A 137 7.32 26.93 1.01
CA VAL A 137 7.21 28.27 0.38
C VAL A 137 8.52 29.07 0.43
N GLY A 138 9.24 29.09 1.55
CA GLY A 138 10.52 29.76 1.76
C GLY A 138 10.39 31.22 2.23
N HIS A 139 9.18 31.78 2.24
CA HIS A 139 8.94 33.18 2.61
C HIS A 139 9.24 33.53 4.09
N GLN A 140 9.36 32.53 4.94
CA GLN A 140 9.73 32.63 6.35
C GLN A 140 11.23 32.47 6.58
N SER A 141 12.03 32.22 5.54
CA SER A 141 13.44 31.81 5.68
C SER A 141 14.43 32.97 5.82
N TYR A 142 14.00 34.21 6.10
CA TYR A 142 14.94 35.35 6.21
C TYR A 142 15.90 35.20 7.40
N PRO A 143 15.47 34.78 8.61
CA PRO A 143 16.39 34.49 9.70
C PRO A 143 17.38 33.36 9.31
N HIS A 144 16.92 32.38 8.54
CA HIS A 144 17.77 31.30 8.05
C HIS A 144 18.88 31.83 7.14
N LYS A 145 18.57 32.75 6.21
CA LYS A 145 19.57 33.37 5.34
C LYS A 145 20.61 34.17 6.14
N ILE A 146 20.16 34.95 7.12
CA ILE A 146 21.06 35.72 8.01
C ILE A 146 22.05 34.80 8.72
N LEU A 147 21.58 33.72 9.34
CA LEU A 147 22.42 32.79 10.11
C LEU A 147 23.30 31.86 9.26
N THR A 148 23.22 31.96 7.93
CA THR A 148 23.95 31.08 6.98
C THR A 148 24.78 31.90 5.99
N GLY A 149 25.49 32.90 6.51
CA GLY A 149 26.53 33.65 5.79
C GLY A 149 26.02 34.79 4.91
N ARG A 150 24.71 35.08 4.90
CA ARG A 150 24.11 36.06 3.97
C ARG A 150 23.64 37.35 4.62
N ARG A 151 23.97 37.58 5.90
CA ARG A 151 23.54 38.77 6.66
C ARG A 151 23.86 40.09 5.96
N ASP A 152 25.09 40.29 5.48
CA ASP A 152 25.49 41.55 4.85
C ASP A 152 24.83 41.80 3.50
N GLN A 153 24.27 40.76 2.87
CA GLN A 153 23.55 40.86 1.59
C GLN A 153 22.05 41.07 1.77
N MET A 154 21.52 41.08 3.00
CA MET A 154 20.07 41.18 3.25
C MET A 154 19.45 42.47 2.73
N HIS A 155 20.22 43.56 2.61
CA HIS A 155 19.77 44.80 1.99
C HIS A 155 19.47 44.67 0.48
N THR A 156 19.87 43.56 -0.16
CA THR A 156 19.62 43.26 -1.58
C THR A 156 18.46 42.29 -1.79
N ILE A 157 17.79 41.83 -0.72
CA ILE A 157 16.77 40.80 -0.83
C ILE A 157 15.62 41.23 -1.76
N ARG A 158 15.25 40.34 -2.68
CA ARG A 158 14.27 40.54 -3.76
C ARG A 158 14.62 41.62 -4.78
N GLN A 159 15.82 42.19 -4.73
CA GLN A 159 16.30 43.16 -5.72
C GLN A 159 16.98 42.46 -6.90
N THR A 160 17.09 43.19 -8.02
CA THR A 160 17.81 42.69 -9.20
C THR A 160 19.25 42.38 -8.83
N ASN A 161 19.73 41.18 -9.19
CA ASN A 161 21.06 40.66 -8.84
C ASN A 161 21.32 40.49 -7.31
N GLY A 162 20.27 40.54 -6.49
CA GLY A 162 20.35 40.33 -5.04
C GLY A 162 19.82 38.96 -4.59
N LEU A 163 19.70 38.79 -3.27
CA LEU A 163 19.19 37.54 -2.67
C LEU A 163 17.73 37.25 -3.09
N ALA A 164 17.40 35.99 -3.32
CA ALA A 164 16.02 35.56 -3.54
C ALA A 164 15.17 35.74 -2.28
N GLY A 165 13.86 36.00 -2.45
CA GLY A 165 12.91 36.07 -1.34
C GLY A 165 12.52 34.72 -0.73
N PHE A 166 13.08 33.63 -1.25
CA PHE A 166 12.82 32.24 -0.86
C PHE A 166 14.15 31.47 -0.84
N THR A 167 14.17 30.21 -0.38
CA THR A 167 15.36 29.38 -0.49
C THR A 167 15.66 29.05 -1.95
N LYS A 168 16.94 29.10 -2.34
CA LYS A 168 17.40 28.83 -3.71
C LYS A 168 18.72 28.07 -3.68
N ARG A 169 18.71 26.85 -4.24
CA ARG A 169 19.87 25.93 -4.21
C ARG A 169 21.17 26.51 -4.74
N SER A 170 21.11 27.36 -5.78
CA SER A 170 22.30 27.99 -6.35
C SER A 170 22.81 29.19 -5.55
N GLU A 171 22.05 29.68 -4.57
CA GLU A 171 22.38 30.84 -3.75
C GLU A 171 23.19 30.44 -2.50
N SER A 172 22.92 29.27 -1.92
CA SER A 172 23.63 28.78 -0.74
C SER A 172 23.57 27.25 -0.65
N GLU A 173 24.64 26.63 -0.16
CA GLU A 173 24.65 25.20 0.19
C GLU A 173 23.67 24.84 1.31
N HIS A 174 23.29 25.83 2.13
CA HIS A 174 22.29 25.67 3.20
C HIS A 174 20.85 25.65 2.66
N ASP A 175 20.63 26.11 1.42
CA ASP A 175 19.33 26.07 0.74
C ASP A 175 19.17 24.73 -0.01
N CYS A 176 19.10 23.62 0.72
CA CYS A 176 19.13 22.28 0.12
C CYS A 176 17.97 21.97 -0.84
N PHE A 177 16.85 22.69 -0.70
CA PHE A 177 15.67 22.64 -1.58
C PHE A 177 15.17 24.04 -1.87
N GLY A 178 14.94 24.35 -3.15
CA GLY A 178 14.38 25.64 -3.56
C GLY A 178 12.87 25.61 -3.51
N THR A 179 12.25 26.63 -2.92
CA THR A 179 10.79 26.70 -2.75
C THR A 179 10.21 28.02 -3.27
N GLY A 180 8.90 28.02 -3.45
CA GLY A 180 8.11 29.17 -3.89
C GLY A 180 6.62 28.84 -3.85
N HIS A 181 6.23 27.72 -4.48
CA HIS A 181 4.93 27.09 -4.23
C HIS A 181 4.93 26.33 -2.89
N SER A 182 3.75 26.25 -2.26
CA SER A 182 3.56 25.58 -0.98
C SER A 182 3.47 24.07 -1.09
N SER A 183 3.56 23.39 0.05
CA SER A 183 3.19 21.99 0.28
C SER A 183 4.13 20.97 -0.38
N THR A 184 5.34 21.39 -0.74
CA THR A 184 6.29 20.57 -1.50
C THR A 184 7.37 19.94 -0.63
N THR A 185 7.63 20.49 0.56
CA THR A 185 8.80 20.10 1.36
C THR A 185 8.69 18.75 2.04
N ILE A 186 7.48 18.28 2.37
CA ILE A 186 7.31 16.92 2.92
C ILE A 186 7.66 15.87 1.86
N SER A 187 7.18 16.04 0.62
CA SER A 187 7.52 15.14 -0.50
C SER A 187 9.02 15.19 -0.80
N ALA A 188 9.59 16.39 -0.86
CA ALA A 188 11.02 16.57 -1.11
C ALA A 188 11.88 15.99 0.04
N GLY A 189 11.45 16.20 1.28
CA GLY A 189 12.09 15.67 2.48
C GLY A 189 12.08 14.14 2.50
N LEU A 190 10.95 13.51 2.19
CA LEU A 190 10.86 12.06 2.02
C LEU A 190 11.85 11.56 0.96
N GLY A 191 11.89 12.21 -0.21
CA GLY A 191 12.85 11.88 -1.27
C GLY A 191 14.32 12.03 -0.84
N MET A 192 14.65 13.07 -0.07
CA MET A 192 15.98 13.26 0.49
C MET A 192 16.34 12.21 1.54
N ALA A 193 15.39 11.82 2.40
CA ALA A 193 15.59 10.76 3.39
C ALA A 193 15.82 9.40 2.72
N VAL A 194 15.00 9.05 1.73
CA VAL A 194 15.21 7.84 0.91
C VAL A 194 16.57 7.88 0.20
N GLY A 195 16.92 9.01 -0.41
CA GLY A 195 18.21 9.18 -1.08
C GLY A 195 19.42 9.10 -0.15
N ARG A 196 19.28 9.55 1.10
CA ARG A 196 20.27 9.37 2.17
C ARG A 196 20.45 7.89 2.50
N ASP A 197 19.34 7.19 2.75
CA ASP A 197 19.36 5.78 3.16
C ASP A 197 19.99 4.89 2.09
N LEU A 198 19.68 5.15 0.81
CA LEU A 198 20.29 4.45 -0.32
C LEU A 198 21.80 4.67 -0.43
N LYS A 199 22.32 5.78 0.11
CA LYS A 199 23.75 6.10 0.16
C LYS A 199 24.44 5.63 1.44
N GLY A 200 23.70 5.04 2.38
CA GLY A 200 24.23 4.62 3.69
C GLY A 200 24.64 5.79 4.60
N ALA A 201 24.10 7.00 4.36
CA ALA A 201 24.37 8.17 5.19
C ALA A 201 23.41 8.25 6.38
N THR A 202 23.75 9.06 7.38
CA THR A 202 23.00 9.16 8.65
C THR A 202 22.58 10.59 9.01
N ASN A 203 22.66 11.53 8.06
CA ASN A 203 22.27 12.93 8.31
C ASN A 203 20.75 13.06 8.53
N ASP A 204 20.34 14.13 9.20
CA ASP A 204 18.94 14.45 9.43
C ASP A 204 18.30 15.15 8.21
N VAL A 205 16.98 14.99 8.08
CA VAL A 205 16.15 15.69 7.08
C VAL A 205 14.93 16.27 7.78
N VAL A 206 14.84 17.60 7.82
CA VAL A 206 13.84 18.37 8.57
C VAL A 206 13.07 19.26 7.61
N ALA A 207 11.75 19.05 7.50
CA ALA A 207 10.86 19.88 6.71
C ALA A 207 10.06 20.84 7.60
N ILE A 208 10.17 22.15 7.34
CA ILE A 208 9.44 23.20 8.05
C ILE A 208 8.30 23.65 7.14
N ILE A 209 7.07 23.34 7.57
CA ILE A 209 5.86 23.63 6.81
C ILE A 209 4.88 24.46 7.66
N GLY A 210 4.31 25.51 7.05
CA GLY A 210 3.27 26.32 7.69
C GLY A 210 1.92 25.61 7.64
N ASP A 211 1.04 25.91 8.59
CA ASP A 211 -0.33 25.41 8.68
C ASP A 211 -1.15 25.68 7.40
N GLY A 212 -1.00 26.86 6.79
CA GLY A 212 -1.62 27.16 5.49
C GLY A 212 -1.13 26.24 4.37
N ALA A 213 0.17 25.94 4.34
CA ALA A 213 0.78 25.03 3.36
C ALA A 213 0.41 23.57 3.63
N MET A 214 0.06 23.19 4.86
CA MET A 214 -0.43 21.84 5.17
C MET A 214 -1.77 21.51 4.51
N THR A 215 -2.54 22.51 4.09
CA THR A 215 -3.90 22.31 3.57
C THR A 215 -3.95 21.69 2.16
N ALA A 216 -2.85 21.71 1.40
CA ALA A 216 -2.86 21.15 0.05
C ALA A 216 -2.74 19.62 0.05
N GLY A 217 -3.44 18.97 -0.88
CA GLY A 217 -3.45 17.50 -1.01
C GLY A 217 -2.06 16.85 -1.05
N GLN A 218 -1.10 17.50 -1.73
CA GLN A 218 0.27 17.01 -1.84
C GLN A 218 0.97 16.80 -0.47
N ALA A 219 0.66 17.64 0.52
CA ALA A 219 1.21 17.47 1.88
C ALA A 219 0.69 16.18 2.53
N TYR A 220 -0.61 15.88 2.37
CA TYR A 220 -1.23 14.66 2.90
C TYR A 220 -0.79 13.41 2.15
N GLU A 221 -0.68 13.47 0.83
CA GLU A 221 -0.10 12.39 0.02
C GLU A 221 1.32 12.04 0.50
N ALA A 222 2.14 13.06 0.74
CA ALA A 222 3.52 12.87 1.20
C ALA A 222 3.60 12.28 2.62
N MET A 223 2.78 12.76 3.55
CA MET A 223 2.71 12.21 4.92
C MET A 223 2.24 10.75 4.91
N ASN A 224 1.24 10.42 4.09
CA ASN A 224 0.74 9.05 3.97
C ASN A 224 1.84 8.11 3.44
N ASN A 225 2.62 8.55 2.45
CA ASN A 225 3.76 7.79 1.92
C ASN A 225 4.91 7.65 2.92
N ALA A 226 5.13 8.64 3.78
CA ALA A 226 6.15 8.56 4.83
C ALA A 226 5.79 7.56 5.96
N GLY A 227 4.50 7.29 6.18
CA GLY A 227 3.98 6.52 7.33
C GLY A 227 3.77 5.01 7.13
N VAL A 228 4.10 4.43 5.98
CA VAL A 228 3.65 3.06 5.59
C VAL A 228 4.33 1.92 6.36
N GLY A 229 5.47 2.14 7.03
CA GLY A 229 6.24 1.08 7.71
C GLY A 229 6.15 1.12 9.23
N LYS A 230 6.23 -0.04 9.91
CA LYS A 230 6.53 -0.06 11.36
C LYS A 230 7.91 0.57 11.57
N PHE A 231 8.02 1.53 12.46
CA PHE A 231 9.27 2.18 12.79
C PHE A 231 9.41 2.31 14.31
N ASP A 232 10.64 2.39 14.77
CA ASP A 232 10.95 2.77 16.15
C ASP A 232 10.63 4.27 16.33
N PRO A 233 9.69 4.66 17.20
CA PRO A 233 9.30 6.05 17.39
C PRO A 233 10.45 6.97 17.86
N ALA A 234 11.42 6.43 18.59
CA ALA A 234 12.54 7.20 19.10
C ALA A 234 13.62 7.45 18.05
N THR A 235 13.78 6.53 17.09
CA THR A 235 14.87 6.59 16.10
C THR A 235 14.41 6.82 14.66
N GLY A 236 13.11 6.71 14.38
CA GLY A 236 12.56 6.78 13.02
C GLY A 236 12.97 5.60 12.13
N LYS A 237 13.72 4.63 12.65
CA LYS A 237 14.23 3.49 11.89
C LYS A 237 13.10 2.52 11.60
N GLN A 238 12.81 2.31 10.32
CA GLN A 238 11.86 1.29 9.90
C GLN A 238 12.38 -0.11 10.24
N PHE A 239 11.51 -0.94 10.80
CA PHE A 239 11.78 -2.37 10.98
C PHE A 239 11.69 -3.06 9.62
N LYS A 240 12.84 -3.37 9.02
CA LYS A 240 12.91 -4.18 7.79
C LYS A 240 12.93 -5.66 8.18
N SER A 241 11.89 -6.40 7.83
CA SER A 241 11.93 -7.86 7.88
C SER A 241 12.66 -8.38 6.64
N SER A 242 13.86 -8.95 6.80
CA SER A 242 14.49 -9.73 5.74
C SER A 242 13.86 -11.12 5.70
N ALA A 243 13.12 -11.42 4.63
CA ALA A 243 12.66 -12.77 4.38
C ALA A 243 13.69 -13.54 3.52
N PRO A 244 13.86 -14.86 3.75
CA PRO A 244 14.75 -15.68 2.93
C PRO A 244 14.21 -15.92 1.51
N THR A 245 12.91 -15.74 1.31
CA THR A 245 12.17 -15.99 0.07
C THR A 245 11.37 -14.77 -0.36
N GLN A 246 10.94 -14.74 -1.62
CA GLN A 246 10.12 -13.66 -2.15
C GLN A 246 8.64 -13.85 -1.80
N SER A 247 7.88 -12.76 -1.92
CA SER A 247 6.42 -12.80 -1.79
C SER A 247 5.77 -13.53 -2.97
N TYR A 248 4.61 -14.18 -2.74
CA TYR A 248 3.81 -14.76 -3.83
C TYR A 248 3.43 -13.71 -4.90
N THR A 249 3.22 -12.46 -4.48
CA THR A 249 3.02 -11.31 -5.40
C THR A 249 4.19 -11.13 -6.36
N THR A 250 5.42 -11.24 -5.88
CA THR A 250 6.61 -11.12 -6.72
C THR A 250 6.74 -12.33 -7.65
N TYR A 251 6.54 -13.54 -7.15
CA TYR A 251 6.59 -14.75 -7.97
C TYR A 251 5.54 -14.74 -9.08
N PHE A 252 4.31 -14.32 -8.79
CA PHE A 252 3.25 -14.14 -9.79
C PHE A 252 3.69 -13.16 -10.88
N ALA A 253 4.20 -11.99 -10.50
CA ALA A 253 4.60 -10.97 -11.46
C ALA A 253 5.77 -11.44 -12.34
N GLU A 254 6.76 -12.14 -11.77
CA GLU A 254 7.87 -12.73 -12.52
C GLU A 254 7.38 -13.81 -13.50
N ALA A 255 6.48 -14.69 -13.07
CA ALA A 255 5.86 -15.71 -13.92
C ALA A 255 5.09 -15.08 -15.10
N LEU A 256 4.27 -14.07 -14.80
CA LEU A 256 3.47 -13.38 -15.80
C LEU A 256 4.36 -12.60 -16.79
N ILE A 257 5.46 -12.02 -16.31
CA ILE A 257 6.44 -11.37 -17.19
C ILE A 257 7.05 -12.39 -18.15
N ALA A 258 7.49 -13.55 -17.66
CA ALA A 258 8.08 -14.60 -18.50
C ALA A 258 7.09 -15.11 -19.58
N GLU A 259 5.82 -15.30 -19.22
CA GLU A 259 4.79 -15.64 -20.20
C GLU A 259 4.55 -14.52 -21.21
N ALA A 260 4.49 -13.27 -20.77
CA ALA A 260 4.25 -12.12 -21.65
C ALA A 260 5.46 -11.76 -22.54
N GLU A 261 6.68 -12.19 -22.20
CA GLU A 261 7.84 -12.13 -23.10
C GLU A 261 7.67 -13.08 -24.28
N ALA A 262 7.06 -14.24 -24.06
CA ALA A 262 6.80 -15.23 -25.09
C ALA A 262 5.52 -14.94 -25.90
N ASP A 263 4.48 -14.39 -25.27
CA ASP A 263 3.20 -14.09 -25.91
C ASP A 263 2.85 -12.59 -25.86
N LYS A 264 2.81 -11.96 -27.04
CA LYS A 264 2.48 -10.54 -27.19
C LYS A 264 1.03 -10.21 -26.85
N LYS A 265 0.12 -11.20 -26.85
CA LYS A 265 -1.31 -11.03 -26.54
C LYS A 265 -1.59 -10.92 -25.05
N ILE A 266 -0.64 -11.31 -24.19
CA ILE A 266 -0.80 -11.19 -22.75
C ILE A 266 -0.77 -9.72 -22.35
N VAL A 267 -1.81 -9.30 -21.65
CA VAL A 267 -1.97 -7.97 -21.08
C VAL A 267 -2.36 -8.09 -19.61
N GLY A 268 -1.86 -7.16 -18.81
CA GLY A 268 -2.12 -7.09 -17.37
C GLY A 268 -3.16 -6.02 -17.05
N ILE A 269 -4.04 -6.30 -16.10
CA ILE A 269 -5.07 -5.37 -15.63
C ILE A 269 -5.04 -5.38 -14.11
N HIS A 270 -5.11 -4.21 -13.48
CA HIS A 270 -5.34 -4.09 -12.04
C HIS A 270 -6.25 -2.92 -11.70
N ALA A 271 -6.89 -2.98 -10.53
CA ALA A 271 -7.75 -1.92 -10.02
C ALA A 271 -7.02 -1.11 -8.93
N ALA A 272 -6.17 -0.15 -9.31
CA ALA A 272 -5.35 0.68 -8.39
C ALA A 272 -4.39 -0.06 -7.45
N MET A 273 -4.11 -1.35 -7.70
CA MET A 273 -3.27 -2.19 -6.84
C MET A 273 -1.94 -2.59 -7.48
N GLY A 274 -1.27 -1.67 -8.18
CA GLY A 274 -0.03 -1.97 -8.90
C GLY A 274 1.03 -2.63 -8.02
N GLY A 275 1.34 -2.05 -6.86
CA GLY A 275 2.28 -2.65 -5.90
C GLY A 275 1.71 -3.86 -5.16
N GLY A 276 0.42 -3.82 -4.83
CA GLY A 276 -0.26 -4.88 -4.09
C GLY A 276 -0.31 -6.21 -4.84
N THR A 277 -0.45 -6.17 -6.17
CA THR A 277 -0.58 -7.34 -7.04
C THR A 277 0.68 -7.62 -7.87
N GLY A 278 1.75 -6.83 -7.68
CA GLY A 278 3.00 -6.99 -8.44
C GLY A 278 2.92 -6.46 -9.88
N MET A 279 1.78 -5.91 -10.29
CA MET A 279 1.58 -5.33 -11.62
C MET A 279 2.42 -4.09 -11.89
N ASN A 280 2.96 -3.43 -10.86
CA ASN A 280 3.99 -2.41 -11.03
C ASN A 280 5.28 -2.98 -11.67
N LEU A 281 5.64 -4.23 -11.40
CA LEU A 281 6.76 -4.92 -12.03
C LEU A 281 6.46 -5.17 -13.52
N PHE A 282 5.26 -5.68 -13.80
CA PHE A 282 4.79 -5.93 -15.15
C PHE A 282 4.71 -4.64 -15.98
N LEU A 283 4.13 -3.56 -15.43
CA LEU A 283 4.05 -2.24 -16.05
C LEU A 283 5.44 -1.70 -16.43
N ARG A 284 6.43 -1.84 -15.53
CA ARG A 284 7.81 -1.40 -15.84
C ARG A 284 8.41 -2.16 -17.03
N ARG A 285 8.09 -3.45 -17.16
CA ARG A 285 8.57 -4.29 -18.28
C ARG A 285 7.79 -4.04 -19.57
N PHE A 286 6.48 -3.84 -19.48
CA PHE A 286 5.55 -3.70 -20.60
C PHE A 286 4.58 -2.50 -20.41
N PRO A 287 5.06 -1.25 -20.56
CA PRO A 287 4.26 -0.05 -20.26
C PRO A 287 2.95 0.07 -21.06
N THR A 288 2.92 -0.47 -22.27
CA THR A 288 1.76 -0.41 -23.17
C THR A 288 0.81 -1.60 -23.05
N ARG A 289 1.09 -2.56 -22.15
CA ARG A 289 0.29 -3.78 -21.97
C ARG A 289 -0.21 -3.96 -20.53
N CYS A 290 -0.14 -2.91 -19.72
CA CYS A 290 -0.64 -2.92 -18.35
C CYS A 290 -1.65 -1.79 -18.17
N PHE A 291 -2.85 -2.10 -17.69
CA PHE A 291 -3.95 -1.17 -17.53
C PHE A 291 -4.31 -1.03 -16.05
N ASP A 292 -4.16 0.18 -15.52
CA ASP A 292 -4.73 0.57 -14.23
C ASP A 292 -6.10 1.19 -14.48
N VAL A 293 -7.16 0.53 -14.01
CA VAL A 293 -8.54 1.01 -14.17
C VAL A 293 -9.02 1.85 -12.98
N GLY A 294 -8.15 2.18 -12.03
CA GLY A 294 -8.53 2.81 -10.77
C GLY A 294 -9.23 1.83 -9.81
N ILE A 295 -9.84 2.32 -8.73
CA ILE A 295 -10.59 1.49 -7.77
C ILE A 295 -11.97 1.14 -8.36
N ALA A 296 -11.96 0.32 -9.42
CA ALA A 296 -13.13 0.00 -10.24
C ALA A 296 -13.11 -1.48 -10.65
N GLU A 297 -13.22 -2.38 -9.67
CA GLU A 297 -13.13 -3.84 -9.86
C GLU A 297 -14.17 -4.38 -10.86
N GLN A 298 -15.41 -3.87 -10.82
CA GLN A 298 -16.44 -4.20 -11.80
C GLN A 298 -15.97 -3.89 -13.23
N HIS A 299 -15.45 -2.67 -13.42
CA HIS A 299 -14.91 -2.24 -14.70
C HIS A 299 -13.70 -3.07 -15.09
N ALA A 300 -12.81 -3.44 -14.16
CA ALA A 300 -11.64 -4.28 -14.43
C ALA A 300 -12.05 -5.62 -15.08
N VAL A 301 -13.10 -6.27 -14.54
CA VAL A 301 -13.61 -7.55 -15.05
C VAL A 301 -14.23 -7.39 -16.43
N THR A 302 -15.17 -6.45 -16.62
CA THR A 302 -15.80 -6.24 -17.94
C THR A 302 -14.80 -5.70 -18.99
N PHE A 303 -13.82 -4.91 -18.57
CA PHE A 303 -12.73 -4.45 -19.42
C PHE A 303 -11.86 -5.62 -19.89
N ALA A 304 -11.53 -6.56 -18.99
CA ALA A 304 -10.87 -7.80 -19.36
C ALA A 304 -11.71 -8.63 -20.34
N ALA A 305 -13.03 -8.74 -20.12
CA ALA A 305 -13.93 -9.39 -21.06
C ALA A 305 -13.85 -8.76 -22.47
N GLY A 306 -13.92 -7.43 -22.57
CA GLY A 306 -13.78 -6.72 -23.84
C GLY A 306 -12.44 -6.96 -24.54
N LEU A 307 -11.33 -7.00 -23.80
CA LEU A 307 -10.01 -7.34 -24.36
C LEU A 307 -9.95 -8.79 -24.87
N ALA A 308 -10.60 -9.73 -24.17
CA ALA A 308 -10.68 -11.12 -24.60
C ALA A 308 -11.48 -11.27 -25.90
N CYS A 309 -12.56 -10.50 -26.08
CA CYS A 309 -13.33 -10.47 -27.33
C CYS A 309 -12.48 -10.02 -28.54
N GLU A 310 -11.49 -9.15 -28.32
CA GLU A 310 -10.53 -8.70 -29.35
C GLU A 310 -9.33 -9.64 -29.51
N GLY A 311 -9.38 -10.84 -28.92
CA GLY A 311 -8.36 -11.88 -29.10
C GLY A 311 -7.08 -11.67 -28.29
N LEU A 312 -7.10 -10.80 -27.27
CA LEU A 312 -6.04 -10.68 -26.28
C LEU A 312 -6.20 -11.70 -25.15
N LYS A 313 -5.14 -11.86 -24.33
CA LYS A 313 -5.10 -12.75 -23.17
C LYS A 313 -5.00 -11.94 -21.87
N PRO A 314 -6.13 -11.42 -21.37
CA PRO A 314 -6.13 -10.54 -20.20
C PRO A 314 -5.92 -11.33 -18.90
N PHE A 315 -4.92 -10.90 -18.13
CA PHE A 315 -4.72 -11.28 -16.74
C PHE A 315 -5.23 -10.14 -15.83
N CYS A 316 -6.39 -10.37 -15.21
CA CYS A 316 -6.98 -9.49 -14.22
C CYS A 316 -6.39 -9.82 -12.84
N ALA A 317 -5.39 -9.05 -12.41
CA ALA A 317 -4.75 -9.18 -11.11
C ALA A 317 -5.52 -8.36 -10.07
N ILE A 318 -6.06 -9.05 -9.07
CA ILE A 318 -7.02 -8.48 -8.12
C ILE A 318 -6.91 -9.22 -6.79
N TYR A 319 -7.21 -8.57 -5.67
CA TYR A 319 -7.32 -9.33 -4.41
C TYR A 319 -8.60 -10.15 -4.41
N SER A 320 -8.56 -11.33 -3.79
CA SER A 320 -9.74 -12.19 -3.59
C SER A 320 -10.90 -11.40 -2.95
N SER A 321 -10.63 -10.62 -1.89
CA SER A 321 -11.64 -9.81 -1.20
C SER A 321 -12.26 -8.71 -2.06
N PHE A 322 -11.48 -8.10 -2.96
CA PHE A 322 -12.00 -7.03 -3.82
C PHE A 322 -12.72 -7.56 -5.06
N LEU A 323 -12.38 -8.76 -5.54
CA LEU A 323 -13.11 -9.41 -6.63
C LEU A 323 -14.58 -9.65 -6.28
N GLN A 324 -14.93 -9.73 -4.99
CA GLN A 324 -16.33 -9.78 -4.53
C GLN A 324 -17.18 -8.65 -5.15
N ARG A 325 -16.60 -7.45 -5.34
CA ARG A 325 -17.30 -6.31 -5.96
C ARG A 325 -17.59 -6.54 -7.44
N GLY A 326 -16.73 -7.28 -8.14
CA GLY A 326 -16.81 -7.61 -9.57
C GLY A 326 -17.53 -8.92 -9.88
N TYR A 327 -18.15 -9.58 -8.89
CA TYR A 327 -18.65 -10.95 -9.05
C TYR A 327 -19.73 -11.08 -10.13
N ASP A 328 -20.68 -10.16 -10.19
CA ASP A 328 -21.73 -10.11 -11.22
C ASP A 328 -21.13 -10.07 -12.64
N GLN A 329 -20.05 -9.30 -12.83
CA GLN A 329 -19.34 -9.21 -14.11
C GLN A 329 -18.58 -10.50 -14.41
N VAL A 330 -18.05 -11.20 -13.40
CA VAL A 330 -17.47 -12.54 -13.62
C VAL A 330 -18.54 -13.51 -14.12
N VAL A 331 -19.75 -13.46 -13.54
CA VAL A 331 -20.86 -14.34 -13.94
C VAL A 331 -21.35 -14.01 -15.36
N HIS A 332 -21.75 -12.76 -15.60
CA HIS A 332 -22.48 -12.36 -16.81
C HIS A 332 -21.56 -11.96 -17.95
N ASP A 333 -20.51 -11.20 -17.67
CA ASP A 333 -19.66 -10.65 -18.72
C ASP A 333 -18.55 -11.62 -19.13
N VAL A 334 -18.22 -12.60 -18.30
CA VAL A 334 -17.10 -13.53 -18.53
C VAL A 334 -17.54 -14.99 -18.63
N ASP A 335 -18.06 -15.58 -17.55
CA ASP A 335 -18.33 -17.02 -17.47
C ASP A 335 -19.45 -17.45 -18.42
N LEU A 336 -20.57 -16.73 -18.44
CA LEU A 336 -21.69 -17.00 -19.33
C LEU A 336 -21.27 -17.01 -20.81
N GLN A 337 -20.34 -16.13 -21.17
CA GLN A 337 -19.82 -15.97 -22.52
C GLN A 337 -18.62 -16.87 -22.83
N LYS A 338 -18.13 -17.63 -21.85
CA LYS A 338 -16.92 -18.47 -21.94
C LYS A 338 -15.67 -17.71 -22.38
N LEU A 339 -15.56 -16.43 -22.00
CA LEU A 339 -14.41 -15.62 -22.39
C LEU A 339 -13.16 -16.04 -21.60
N PRO A 340 -11.99 -16.19 -22.25
CA PRO A 340 -10.77 -16.62 -21.59
C PRO A 340 -10.10 -15.49 -20.79
N VAL A 341 -10.81 -14.97 -19.78
CA VAL A 341 -10.24 -14.05 -18.79
C VAL A 341 -9.53 -14.86 -17.70
N ARG A 342 -8.30 -14.45 -17.35
CA ARG A 342 -7.52 -15.07 -16.27
C ARG A 342 -7.54 -14.21 -15.02
N PHE A 343 -8.12 -14.69 -13.94
CA PHE A 343 -8.15 -13.99 -12.65
C PHE A 343 -6.99 -14.45 -11.77
N ALA A 344 -6.02 -13.57 -11.54
CA ALA A 344 -4.93 -13.79 -10.61
C ALA A 344 -5.32 -13.19 -9.25
N MET A 345 -5.79 -14.05 -8.34
CA MET A 345 -6.40 -13.64 -7.07
C MET A 345 -5.37 -13.67 -5.94
N ASP A 346 -4.73 -12.53 -5.70
CA ASP A 346 -3.82 -12.32 -4.58
C ASP A 346 -4.62 -12.17 -3.25
N ARG A 347 -3.95 -12.19 -2.09
CA ARG A 347 -4.58 -12.05 -0.75
C ARG A 347 -5.71 -13.04 -0.51
N ALA A 348 -5.61 -14.23 -1.09
CA ALA A 348 -6.56 -15.30 -0.83
C ALA A 348 -6.35 -15.88 0.58
N GLY A 349 -7.44 -16.17 1.28
CA GLY A 349 -7.41 -16.63 2.68
C GLY A 349 -7.28 -15.49 3.68
N LEU A 350 -6.67 -15.77 4.83
CA LEU A 350 -6.45 -14.82 5.91
C LEU A 350 -5.28 -13.88 5.56
N VAL A 351 -5.44 -12.59 5.85
CA VAL A 351 -4.49 -11.54 5.41
C VAL A 351 -3.69 -10.91 6.55
N GLY A 352 -3.91 -11.32 7.79
CA GLY A 352 -3.26 -10.76 8.97
C GLY A 352 -3.91 -9.47 9.45
N ALA A 353 -3.09 -8.43 9.57
CA ALA A 353 -3.41 -7.18 10.27
C ALA A 353 -4.57 -6.37 9.66
N ASP A 354 -4.91 -6.59 8.39
CA ASP A 354 -6.02 -5.88 7.73
C ASP A 354 -7.39 -6.46 8.12
N GLY A 355 -7.40 -7.63 8.76
CA GLY A 355 -8.59 -8.24 9.36
C GLY A 355 -9.66 -8.66 8.35
N PRO A 356 -10.90 -8.90 8.84
CA PRO A 356 -11.92 -9.61 8.08
C PRO A 356 -12.46 -8.83 6.87
N THR A 357 -12.26 -7.52 6.82
CA THR A 357 -12.65 -6.69 5.67
C THR A 357 -11.79 -6.96 4.42
N HIS A 358 -10.60 -7.53 4.60
CA HIS A 358 -9.64 -7.80 3.53
C HIS A 358 -9.37 -9.28 3.32
N SER A 359 -9.84 -10.16 4.21
CA SER A 359 -9.69 -11.61 4.08
C SER A 359 -10.38 -12.14 2.82
N GLY A 360 -9.60 -12.82 1.98
CA GLY A 360 -10.05 -13.49 0.76
C GLY A 360 -10.63 -14.87 1.03
N SER A 361 -11.62 -14.97 1.93
CA SER A 361 -12.11 -16.27 2.43
C SER A 361 -13.10 -16.96 1.49
N PHE A 362 -13.71 -16.24 0.55
CA PHE A 362 -14.93 -16.68 -0.14
C PHE A 362 -14.74 -17.03 -1.62
N ASP A 363 -13.57 -16.76 -2.21
CA ASP A 363 -13.35 -16.86 -3.66
C ASP A 363 -13.53 -18.26 -4.21
N VAL A 364 -13.13 -19.30 -3.48
CA VAL A 364 -13.34 -20.69 -3.94
C VAL A 364 -14.84 -20.94 -4.14
N THR A 365 -15.66 -20.56 -3.17
CA THR A 365 -17.11 -20.75 -3.18
C THR A 365 -17.76 -20.02 -4.35
N PHE A 366 -17.51 -18.71 -4.48
CA PHE A 366 -18.19 -17.93 -5.53
C PHE A 366 -17.62 -18.21 -6.93
N MET A 367 -16.34 -18.56 -7.08
CA MET A 367 -15.77 -18.88 -8.40
C MET A 367 -16.10 -20.31 -8.85
N ALA A 368 -16.03 -21.31 -7.97
CA ALA A 368 -16.21 -22.71 -8.35
C ALA A 368 -17.67 -23.08 -8.66
N CYS A 369 -18.63 -22.29 -8.19
CA CYS A 369 -20.02 -22.48 -8.55
C CYS A 369 -20.33 -22.15 -10.02
N LEU A 370 -19.47 -21.37 -10.70
CA LEU A 370 -19.68 -20.90 -12.07
C LEU A 370 -19.37 -21.98 -13.11
N PRO A 371 -20.30 -22.37 -14.02
CA PRO A 371 -20.17 -23.55 -14.87
C PRO A 371 -18.88 -23.69 -15.66
N ASN A 372 -18.33 -22.62 -16.23
CA ASN A 372 -17.21 -22.70 -17.19
C ASN A 372 -15.84 -22.41 -16.54
N MET A 373 -15.81 -21.94 -15.30
CA MET A 373 -14.61 -21.54 -14.58
C MET A 373 -13.67 -22.70 -14.26
N VAL A 374 -12.38 -22.55 -14.60
CA VAL A 374 -11.29 -23.37 -14.05
C VAL A 374 -10.78 -22.70 -12.77
N VAL A 375 -10.70 -23.44 -11.67
CA VAL A 375 -10.37 -22.89 -10.33
C VAL A 375 -9.17 -23.63 -9.74
N MET A 376 -8.04 -22.92 -9.63
CA MET A 376 -6.73 -23.45 -9.23
C MET A 376 -6.23 -22.83 -7.93
N ALA A 377 -5.39 -23.54 -7.18
CA ALA A 377 -4.66 -22.97 -6.03
C ALA A 377 -3.28 -23.63 -5.89
N PRO A 378 -2.17 -22.88 -6.03
CA PRO A 378 -0.83 -23.44 -5.96
C PRO A 378 -0.46 -23.79 -4.53
N SER A 379 0.21 -24.94 -4.34
CA SER A 379 0.72 -25.38 -3.03
C SER A 379 1.97 -24.65 -2.59
N ASP A 380 2.71 -24.06 -3.54
CA ASP A 380 4.01 -23.43 -3.38
C ASP A 380 4.29 -22.50 -4.57
N GLU A 381 5.40 -21.77 -4.53
CA GLU A 381 5.77 -20.83 -5.57
C GLU A 381 6.05 -21.47 -6.93
N ALA A 382 6.58 -22.69 -7.00
CA ALA A 382 6.80 -23.38 -8.28
C ALA A 382 5.47 -23.76 -8.94
N GLU A 383 4.49 -24.22 -8.15
CA GLU A 383 3.13 -24.44 -8.64
C GLU A 383 2.46 -23.13 -9.09
N LEU A 384 2.74 -21.99 -8.46
CA LEU A 384 2.24 -20.70 -8.94
C LEU A 384 2.76 -20.39 -10.35
N PHE A 385 4.05 -20.60 -10.63
CA PHE A 385 4.60 -20.49 -12.00
C PHE A 385 3.84 -21.39 -12.98
N ASN A 386 3.66 -22.67 -12.62
CA ASN A 386 2.96 -23.64 -13.46
C ASN A 386 1.50 -23.25 -13.70
N MET A 387 0.81 -22.72 -12.69
CA MET A 387 -0.59 -22.28 -12.82
C MET A 387 -0.74 -21.01 -13.65
N VAL A 388 0.23 -20.07 -13.59
CA VAL A 388 0.28 -18.93 -14.51
C VAL A 388 0.45 -19.40 -15.96
N ALA A 389 1.35 -20.35 -16.21
CA ALA A 389 1.53 -20.95 -17.53
C ALA A 389 0.28 -21.73 -17.99
N THR A 390 -0.37 -22.45 -17.08
CA THR A 390 -1.65 -23.15 -17.33
C THR A 390 -2.74 -22.16 -17.73
N ALA A 391 -2.90 -21.07 -16.97
CA ALA A 391 -3.86 -20.02 -17.25
C ALA A 391 -3.57 -19.34 -18.61
N ALA A 392 -2.30 -19.09 -18.94
CA ALA A 392 -1.89 -18.53 -20.23
C ALA A 392 -2.26 -19.44 -21.42
N ALA A 393 -2.23 -20.77 -21.21
CA ALA A 393 -2.57 -21.77 -22.23
C ALA A 393 -4.08 -21.99 -22.43
N ILE A 394 -4.95 -21.58 -21.49
CA ILE A 394 -6.41 -21.75 -21.58
C ILE A 394 -7.01 -20.62 -22.43
N ASP A 395 -7.47 -20.93 -23.65
CA ASP A 395 -8.01 -19.93 -24.60
C ASP A 395 -9.52 -20.09 -24.89
N ASP A 396 -10.21 -21.02 -24.25
CA ASP A 396 -11.61 -21.39 -24.57
C ASP A 396 -12.62 -21.17 -23.44
N ARG A 397 -12.17 -20.73 -22.26
CA ARG A 397 -12.99 -20.53 -21.05
C ARG A 397 -12.24 -19.69 -20.01
N PRO A 398 -12.92 -19.09 -19.01
CA PRO A 398 -12.22 -18.37 -17.96
C PRO A 398 -11.50 -19.30 -16.99
N SER A 399 -10.47 -18.75 -16.35
CA SER A 399 -9.72 -19.45 -15.31
C SER A 399 -9.35 -18.51 -14.17
N CYS A 400 -9.26 -19.02 -12.95
CA CYS A 400 -8.71 -18.30 -11.82
C CYS A 400 -7.70 -19.16 -11.05
N PHE A 401 -6.75 -18.48 -10.42
CA PHE A 401 -5.86 -19.08 -9.42
C PHE A 401 -5.74 -18.15 -8.22
N ARG A 402 -5.82 -18.74 -7.03
CA ARG A 402 -5.77 -18.02 -5.76
C ARG A 402 -4.44 -18.23 -5.05
N TYR A 403 -3.82 -17.18 -4.51
CA TYR A 403 -2.58 -17.30 -3.73
C TYR A 403 -2.58 -16.32 -2.55
N PRO A 404 -1.96 -16.69 -1.42
CA PRO A 404 -2.11 -15.92 -0.19
C PRO A 404 -1.18 -14.71 -0.15
N ARG A 405 -1.47 -13.81 0.80
CA ARG A 405 -0.48 -12.84 1.26
C ARG A 405 0.61 -13.60 2.02
N GLY A 406 1.84 -13.54 1.54
CA GLY A 406 2.97 -14.16 2.23
C GLY A 406 4.13 -14.45 1.30
N ASN A 407 5.13 -15.15 1.83
CA ASN A 407 6.31 -15.57 1.08
C ASN A 407 6.22 -17.04 0.70
N GLY A 408 6.95 -17.41 -0.36
CA GLY A 408 7.14 -18.81 -0.73
C GLY A 408 7.97 -19.58 0.29
N ILE A 409 8.04 -20.89 0.11
CA ILE A 409 8.67 -21.83 1.05
C ILE A 409 10.13 -22.19 0.68
N GLY A 410 10.62 -21.70 -0.45
CA GLY A 410 11.99 -21.89 -0.93
C GLY A 410 12.16 -23.13 -1.82
N VAL A 411 11.13 -23.55 -2.56
CA VAL A 411 11.27 -24.67 -3.50
C VAL A 411 12.06 -24.26 -4.76
N PRO A 412 12.71 -25.21 -5.45
CA PRO A 412 13.35 -24.93 -6.74
C PRO A 412 12.35 -24.35 -7.75
N LEU A 413 12.71 -23.22 -8.35
CA LEU A 413 11.88 -22.54 -9.35
C LEU A 413 12.11 -23.10 -10.76
N PRO A 414 11.10 -23.04 -11.65
CA PRO A 414 11.28 -23.35 -13.05
C PRO A 414 12.37 -22.49 -13.71
N PRO A 415 13.20 -23.05 -14.61
CA PRO A 415 14.25 -22.29 -15.29
C PRO A 415 13.72 -21.05 -16.00
N GLY A 416 14.40 -19.91 -15.81
CA GLY A 416 14.01 -18.65 -16.43
C GLY A 416 12.65 -18.11 -15.96
N ASN A 417 12.17 -18.53 -14.78
CA ASN A 417 10.89 -18.09 -14.23
C ASN A 417 9.70 -18.41 -15.13
N LYS A 418 9.81 -19.45 -15.98
CA LYS A 418 8.75 -19.87 -16.89
C LYS A 418 8.15 -21.20 -16.44
N GLY A 419 6.87 -21.18 -16.08
CA GLY A 419 6.15 -22.38 -15.65
C GLY A 419 5.92 -23.38 -16.77
N VAL A 420 5.57 -24.60 -16.37
CA VAL A 420 5.10 -25.65 -17.30
C VAL A 420 3.58 -25.81 -17.10
N PRO A 421 2.77 -25.66 -18.16
CA PRO A 421 1.33 -25.88 -18.06
C PRO A 421 0.99 -27.26 -17.48
N LEU A 422 0.09 -27.27 -16.50
CA LEU A 422 -0.43 -28.46 -15.87
C LEU A 422 -1.60 -29.03 -16.69
N GLU A 423 -1.81 -30.34 -16.60
CA GLU A 423 -3.05 -30.94 -17.08
C GLU A 423 -4.22 -30.46 -16.20
N VAL A 424 -5.20 -29.79 -16.81
CA VAL A 424 -6.34 -29.21 -16.09
C VAL A 424 -7.15 -30.31 -15.40
N GLY A 425 -7.36 -30.14 -14.09
CA GLY A 425 -8.12 -31.11 -13.27
C GLY A 425 -7.33 -32.32 -12.80
N LYS A 426 -5.99 -32.24 -12.81
CA LYS A 426 -5.12 -33.27 -12.26
C LYS A 426 -4.42 -32.84 -10.98
N GLY A 427 -4.64 -33.61 -9.91
CA GLY A 427 -3.90 -33.50 -8.66
C GLY A 427 -2.63 -34.36 -8.67
N ARG A 428 -1.95 -34.44 -7.53
CA ARG A 428 -0.78 -35.31 -7.34
C ARG A 428 -0.71 -35.85 -5.91
N ILE A 429 -0.13 -37.03 -5.74
CA ILE A 429 0.29 -37.51 -4.42
C ILE A 429 1.63 -36.86 -4.08
N MET A 430 1.71 -36.27 -2.89
CA MET A 430 2.91 -35.66 -2.33
C MET A 430 3.64 -36.62 -1.39
N LEU A 431 2.87 -37.43 -0.66
CA LEU A 431 3.35 -38.43 0.27
C LEU A 431 2.41 -39.64 0.23
N GLU A 432 2.96 -40.84 0.00
CA GLU A 432 2.21 -42.09 0.05
C GLU A 432 2.14 -42.63 1.48
N GLY A 433 0.96 -43.10 1.87
CA GLY A 433 0.71 -43.69 3.18
C GLY A 433 -0.50 -44.61 3.17
N GLN A 434 -1.13 -44.80 4.32
CA GLN A 434 -2.25 -45.72 4.50
C GLN A 434 -3.27 -45.20 5.51
N ARG A 435 -4.46 -45.79 5.50
CA ARG A 435 -5.60 -45.55 6.41
C ARG A 435 -6.23 -44.16 6.34
N VAL A 436 -5.44 -43.08 6.34
CA VAL A 436 -5.91 -41.69 6.28
C VAL A 436 -5.27 -40.99 5.09
N ALA A 437 -6.07 -40.25 4.33
CA ALA A 437 -5.61 -39.34 3.28
C ALA A 437 -5.97 -37.89 3.62
N LEU A 438 -4.99 -37.00 3.55
CA LEU A 438 -5.18 -35.55 3.54
C LEU A 438 -5.19 -35.08 2.08
N LEU A 439 -6.25 -34.42 1.66
CA LEU A 439 -6.36 -33.79 0.35
C LEU A 439 -6.38 -32.27 0.54
N GLY A 440 -5.21 -31.65 0.39
CA GLY A 440 -5.02 -30.22 0.57
C GLY A 440 -5.29 -29.42 -0.70
N TYR A 441 -5.77 -28.19 -0.55
CA TYR A 441 -6.00 -27.26 -1.66
C TYR A 441 -5.28 -25.92 -1.42
N GLY A 442 -4.40 -25.53 -2.35
CA GLY A 442 -3.55 -24.35 -2.21
C GLY A 442 -2.47 -24.52 -1.14
N THR A 443 -2.08 -23.43 -0.48
CA THR A 443 -1.04 -23.43 0.54
C THR A 443 -1.38 -24.27 1.79
N ALA A 444 -2.65 -24.67 1.96
CA ALA A 444 -3.06 -25.63 2.97
C ALA A 444 -2.36 -27.00 2.81
N VAL A 445 -1.89 -27.34 1.61
CA VAL A 445 -1.05 -28.53 1.37
C VAL A 445 0.20 -28.53 2.25
N GLN A 446 0.82 -27.37 2.49
CA GLN A 446 1.99 -27.28 3.37
C GLN A 446 1.63 -27.57 4.83
N SER A 447 0.45 -27.13 5.27
CA SER A 447 -0.09 -27.50 6.59
C SER A 447 -0.36 -29.00 6.69
N CYS A 448 -0.84 -29.63 5.61
CA CYS A 448 -1.02 -31.09 5.54
C CYS A 448 0.32 -31.85 5.60
N MET A 449 1.34 -31.38 4.89
CA MET A 449 2.68 -31.99 4.93
C MET A 449 3.28 -31.91 6.34
N ALA A 450 3.18 -30.75 6.99
CA ALA A 450 3.64 -30.59 8.37
C ALA A 450 2.83 -31.47 9.35
N ALA A 451 1.51 -31.58 9.16
CA ALA A 451 0.67 -32.46 9.96
C ALA A 451 1.03 -33.94 9.77
N ALA A 452 1.38 -34.37 8.56
CA ALA A 452 1.84 -35.72 8.29
C ALA A 452 3.11 -36.07 9.07
N THR A 453 4.06 -35.13 9.20
CA THR A 453 5.25 -35.31 10.06
C THR A 453 4.85 -35.53 11.52
N ILE A 454 3.97 -34.69 12.06
CA ILE A 454 3.50 -34.79 13.46
C ILE A 454 2.80 -36.14 13.70
N VAL A 455 2.00 -36.59 12.74
CA VAL A 455 1.27 -37.87 12.83
C VAL A 455 2.22 -39.07 12.68
N GLN A 456 3.26 -38.95 11.85
CA GLN A 456 4.28 -39.97 11.66
C GLN A 456 5.12 -40.21 12.91
N GLU A 457 5.45 -39.17 13.67
CA GLU A 457 6.16 -39.27 14.97
C GLU A 457 5.40 -40.16 15.98
N ARG A 458 4.12 -40.42 15.74
CA ARG A 458 3.23 -41.25 16.56
C ARG A 458 2.85 -42.57 15.88
N GLY A 459 3.61 -42.98 14.86
CA GLY A 459 3.52 -44.30 14.24
C GLY A 459 2.47 -44.44 13.14
N LEU A 460 1.91 -43.34 12.64
CA LEU A 460 0.93 -43.35 11.55
C LEU A 460 1.53 -42.75 10.27
N ASN A 461 1.64 -43.58 9.22
CA ASN A 461 2.02 -43.10 7.89
C ASN A 461 0.74 -42.81 7.09
N ILE A 462 0.46 -41.54 6.82
CA ILE A 462 -0.75 -41.08 6.12
C ILE A 462 -0.40 -40.59 4.71
N THR A 463 -1.39 -40.60 3.82
CA THR A 463 -1.24 -40.05 2.48
C THR A 463 -1.49 -38.54 2.50
N VAL A 464 -0.67 -37.77 1.78
CA VAL A 464 -0.93 -36.35 1.49
C VAL A 464 -1.01 -36.16 -0.02
N ALA A 465 -2.09 -35.56 -0.48
CA ALA A 465 -2.33 -35.24 -1.87
C ALA A 465 -2.55 -33.73 -2.05
N ASP A 466 -1.97 -33.18 -3.11
CA ASP A 466 -2.19 -31.82 -3.57
C ASP A 466 -3.27 -31.84 -4.65
N ALA A 467 -4.43 -31.25 -4.33
CA ALA A 467 -5.57 -31.25 -5.22
C ALA A 467 -5.32 -30.42 -6.49
N ARG A 468 -4.53 -29.33 -6.39
CA ARG A 468 -4.27 -28.29 -7.41
C ARG A 468 -5.51 -27.55 -7.94
N PHE A 469 -6.57 -28.27 -8.26
CA PHE A 469 -7.81 -27.79 -8.87
C PHE A 469 -9.00 -28.06 -7.94
N CYS A 470 -9.78 -27.03 -7.66
CA CYS A 470 -11.13 -27.18 -7.14
C CYS A 470 -12.11 -27.44 -8.30
N LYS A 471 -11.81 -26.89 -9.48
CA LYS A 471 -12.62 -27.10 -10.68
C LYS A 471 -11.76 -27.14 -11.96
N PRO A 472 -11.92 -28.17 -12.81
CA PRO A 472 -12.59 -29.43 -12.51
C PRO A 472 -11.84 -30.22 -11.43
N LEU A 473 -12.55 -31.06 -10.69
CA LEU A 473 -11.95 -31.96 -9.71
C LEU A 473 -11.24 -33.13 -10.40
N ASP A 474 -10.17 -33.62 -9.78
CA ASP A 474 -9.57 -34.90 -10.16
C ASP A 474 -10.40 -36.07 -9.58
N HIS A 475 -11.48 -36.44 -10.29
CA HIS A 475 -12.35 -37.54 -9.87
C HIS A 475 -11.60 -38.86 -9.73
N SER A 476 -10.57 -39.12 -10.56
CA SER A 476 -9.76 -40.34 -10.47
C SER A 476 -8.97 -40.41 -9.18
N LEU A 477 -8.27 -39.32 -8.83
CA LEU A 477 -7.50 -39.22 -7.60
C LEU A 477 -8.40 -39.31 -6.38
N ILE A 478 -9.48 -38.53 -6.34
CA ILE A 478 -10.41 -38.51 -5.20
C ILE A 478 -11.02 -39.89 -4.99
N ARG A 479 -11.46 -40.56 -6.06
CA ARG A 479 -12.00 -41.93 -5.98
C ARG A 479 -10.94 -42.92 -5.50
N ALA A 480 -9.70 -42.81 -5.97
CA ALA A 480 -8.62 -43.66 -5.51
C ALA A 480 -8.39 -43.49 -4.00
N LEU A 481 -8.21 -42.25 -3.53
CA LEU A 481 -8.04 -41.93 -2.11
C LEU A 481 -9.21 -42.44 -1.26
N ALA A 482 -10.44 -42.19 -1.69
CA ALA A 482 -11.66 -42.64 -1.02
C ALA A 482 -11.78 -44.18 -0.91
N LYS A 483 -11.25 -44.92 -1.89
CA LYS A 483 -11.31 -46.40 -1.90
C LYS A 483 -10.17 -47.06 -1.15
N THR A 484 -8.99 -46.43 -1.08
CA THR A 484 -7.79 -47.01 -0.46
C THR A 484 -7.60 -46.59 0.99
N HIS A 485 -8.38 -45.63 1.49
CA HIS A 485 -8.28 -45.10 2.85
C HIS A 485 -9.60 -45.25 3.62
N GLU A 486 -9.50 -45.44 4.93
CA GLU A 486 -10.64 -45.45 5.86
C GLU A 486 -11.18 -44.02 6.09
N VAL A 487 -10.29 -43.02 6.00
CA VAL A 487 -10.56 -41.62 6.29
C VAL A 487 -10.03 -40.73 5.17
N LEU A 488 -10.84 -39.80 4.69
CA LEU A 488 -10.44 -38.71 3.79
C LEU A 488 -10.73 -37.37 4.45
N ILE A 489 -9.70 -36.52 4.58
CA ILE A 489 -9.83 -35.16 5.13
C ILE A 489 -9.48 -34.17 4.04
N THR A 490 -10.41 -33.29 3.66
CA THR A 490 -10.13 -32.18 2.74
C THR A 490 -9.72 -30.96 3.54
N VAL A 491 -8.67 -30.26 3.14
CA VAL A 491 -8.15 -29.07 3.86
C VAL A 491 -8.02 -27.89 2.91
N GLU A 492 -8.67 -26.78 3.24
CA GLU A 492 -8.57 -25.51 2.50
C GLU A 492 -8.59 -24.30 3.42
N GLU A 493 -7.94 -23.23 2.99
CA GLU A 493 -8.06 -21.89 3.60
C GLU A 493 -9.18 -21.08 2.91
N GLY A 494 -10.37 -21.68 2.86
CA GLY A 494 -11.58 -21.14 2.26
C GLY A 494 -12.79 -21.33 3.17
N SER A 495 -13.87 -20.61 2.92
CA SER A 495 -15.12 -20.76 3.66
C SER A 495 -15.82 -22.08 3.34
N ILE A 496 -16.83 -22.43 4.14
CA ILE A 496 -17.83 -23.42 3.74
C ILE A 496 -18.40 -23.10 2.34
N GLY A 497 -18.72 -24.14 1.56
CA GLY A 497 -19.13 -24.03 0.15
C GLY A 497 -17.97 -24.13 -0.85
N GLY A 498 -16.72 -24.13 -0.37
CA GLY A 498 -15.51 -24.22 -1.19
C GLY A 498 -15.13 -25.63 -1.66
N PHE A 499 -13.83 -25.89 -1.74
CA PHE A 499 -13.25 -27.13 -2.25
C PHE A 499 -13.80 -28.39 -1.57
N GLY A 500 -13.86 -28.42 -0.23
CA GLY A 500 -14.38 -29.55 0.52
C GLY A 500 -15.84 -29.87 0.17
N SER A 501 -16.66 -28.85 -0.10
CA SER A 501 -18.06 -29.02 -0.51
C SER A 501 -18.17 -29.59 -1.94
N HIS A 502 -17.31 -29.16 -2.86
CA HIS A 502 -17.23 -29.74 -4.20
C HIS A 502 -16.80 -31.21 -4.17
N VAL A 503 -15.81 -31.56 -3.34
CA VAL A 503 -15.40 -32.96 -3.13
C VAL A 503 -16.54 -33.77 -2.53
N ALA A 504 -17.21 -33.27 -1.49
CA ALA A 504 -18.33 -33.96 -0.86
C ALA A 504 -19.48 -34.23 -1.84
N HIS A 505 -19.81 -33.26 -2.70
CA HIS A 505 -20.81 -33.42 -3.74
C HIS A 505 -20.43 -34.54 -4.71
N PHE A 506 -19.17 -34.58 -5.18
CA PHE A 506 -18.68 -35.68 -6.01
C PHE A 506 -18.74 -37.03 -5.29
N LEU A 507 -18.26 -37.12 -4.04
CA LEU A 507 -18.29 -38.35 -3.25
C LEU A 507 -19.72 -38.89 -3.08
N ALA A 508 -20.70 -37.99 -2.87
CA ALA A 508 -22.10 -38.36 -2.75
C ALA A 508 -22.68 -38.88 -4.08
N LEU A 509 -22.44 -38.19 -5.20
CA LEU A 509 -22.95 -38.61 -6.51
C LEU A 509 -22.30 -39.88 -7.05
N ASP A 510 -21.03 -40.13 -6.70
CA ASP A 510 -20.30 -41.35 -7.11
C ASP A 510 -20.66 -42.57 -6.22
N GLY A 511 -21.45 -42.39 -5.16
CA GLY A 511 -21.81 -43.44 -4.19
C GLY A 511 -20.68 -43.80 -3.21
N LEU A 512 -19.64 -42.96 -3.10
CA LEU A 512 -18.48 -43.22 -2.23
C LEU A 512 -18.80 -42.98 -0.75
N LEU A 513 -19.84 -42.20 -0.44
CA LEU A 513 -20.33 -41.98 0.93
C LEU A 513 -21.33 -43.04 1.41
N ASP A 514 -21.76 -43.97 0.54
CA ASP A 514 -22.71 -45.03 0.92
C ASP A 514 -22.05 -46.15 1.76
N GLY A 515 -20.72 -46.19 1.79
CA GLY A 515 -19.92 -47.18 2.50
C GLY A 515 -19.42 -46.72 3.88
N ASN A 516 -18.25 -47.22 4.27
CA ASN A 516 -17.62 -46.95 5.58
C ASN A 516 -16.63 -45.77 5.56
N LEU A 517 -16.53 -45.04 4.45
CA LEU A 517 -15.60 -43.92 4.32
C LEU A 517 -15.97 -42.83 5.32
N LYS A 518 -15.03 -42.46 6.19
CA LYS A 518 -15.17 -41.28 7.05
C LYS A 518 -14.61 -40.06 6.30
N TRP A 519 -15.44 -39.06 6.08
CA TRP A 519 -15.00 -37.80 5.49
C TRP A 519 -15.12 -36.62 6.46
N ARG A 520 -14.13 -35.71 6.47
CA ARG A 520 -14.18 -34.44 7.22
C ARG A 520 -13.62 -33.28 6.40
N PRO A 521 -14.32 -32.14 6.33
CA PRO A 521 -13.75 -30.90 5.82
C PRO A 521 -13.05 -30.12 6.95
N LEU A 522 -11.85 -29.62 6.67
CA LEU A 522 -11.21 -28.55 7.43
C LEU A 522 -11.18 -27.30 6.56
N VAL A 523 -11.96 -26.31 6.98
CA VAL A 523 -12.24 -25.05 6.30
C VAL A 523 -12.15 -23.91 7.32
N LEU A 524 -12.17 -22.66 6.85
CA LEU A 524 -12.35 -21.52 7.74
C LEU A 524 -13.70 -21.63 8.47
N PRO A 525 -13.76 -21.31 9.77
CA PRO A 525 -15.00 -21.36 10.54
C PRO A 525 -16.01 -20.35 9.97
N ASP A 526 -17.31 -20.65 10.11
CA ASP A 526 -18.42 -19.79 9.63
C ASP A 526 -18.65 -18.59 10.56
N ARG A 527 -17.60 -17.79 10.73
CA ARG A 527 -17.54 -16.53 11.46
C ARG A 527 -16.35 -15.73 10.97
N TYR A 528 -16.40 -14.42 11.13
CA TYR A 528 -15.23 -13.59 10.86
C TYR A 528 -14.11 -13.84 11.88
N ILE A 529 -12.87 -13.87 11.40
CA ILE A 529 -11.65 -13.89 12.22
C ILE A 529 -11.07 -12.47 12.18
N ASP A 530 -10.83 -11.91 13.36
CA ASP A 530 -10.36 -10.53 13.52
C ASP A 530 -8.91 -10.35 13.05
N HIS A 531 -8.48 -9.08 12.97
CA HIS A 531 -7.10 -8.73 12.61
C HIS A 531 -6.10 -9.32 13.61
N GLY A 532 -4.99 -9.87 13.11
CA GLY A 532 -3.97 -10.49 13.94
C GLY A 532 -2.71 -10.84 13.16
N ALA A 533 -1.74 -11.47 13.83
CA ALA A 533 -0.65 -12.10 13.08
C ALA A 533 -1.22 -13.30 12.29
N PRO A 534 -0.72 -13.60 11.08
CA PRO A 534 -1.22 -14.73 10.28
C PRO A 534 -1.21 -16.07 11.04
N ALA A 535 -0.19 -16.32 11.87
CA ALA A 535 -0.10 -17.52 12.69
C ALA A 535 -1.23 -17.61 13.73
N ASP A 536 -1.57 -16.50 14.38
CA ASP A 536 -2.66 -16.44 15.37
C ASP A 536 -4.00 -16.67 14.68
N GLN A 537 -4.22 -16.06 13.52
CA GLN A 537 -5.44 -16.24 12.73
C GLN A 537 -5.60 -17.71 12.26
N LEU A 538 -4.53 -18.38 11.83
CA LEU A 538 -4.57 -19.80 11.47
C LEU A 538 -4.83 -20.71 12.68
N ALA A 539 -4.28 -20.37 13.84
CA ALA A 539 -4.57 -21.07 15.09
C ALA A 539 -6.04 -20.92 15.48
N GLU A 540 -6.57 -19.70 15.42
CA GLU A 540 -7.99 -19.41 15.67
C GLU A 540 -8.92 -20.11 14.67
N ALA A 541 -8.50 -20.22 13.40
CA ALA A 541 -9.23 -20.91 12.35
C ALA A 541 -9.27 -22.43 12.52
N GLY A 542 -8.37 -23.01 13.33
CA GLY A 542 -8.22 -24.45 13.44
C GLY A 542 -7.55 -25.10 12.22
N LEU A 543 -6.69 -24.36 11.51
CA LEU A 543 -6.04 -24.81 10.26
C LEU A 543 -4.51 -24.98 10.38
N THR A 544 -3.97 -24.91 11.61
CA THR A 544 -2.54 -25.19 11.83
C THR A 544 -2.24 -26.68 11.65
N PRO A 545 -0.96 -27.05 11.42
CA PRO A 545 -0.55 -28.46 11.36
C PRO A 545 -1.01 -29.30 12.56
N SER A 546 -0.94 -28.73 13.77
CA SER A 546 -1.43 -29.39 15.00
C SER A 546 -2.94 -29.66 14.97
N HIS A 547 -3.76 -28.72 14.49
CA HIS A 547 -5.21 -28.93 14.38
C HIS A 547 -5.57 -30.00 13.34
N ILE A 548 -4.85 -30.02 12.21
CA ILE A 548 -5.02 -31.05 11.18
C ILE A 548 -4.64 -32.43 11.76
N ALA A 549 -3.48 -32.54 12.42
CA ALA A 549 -3.05 -33.76 13.09
C ALA A 549 -4.04 -34.20 14.18
N ALA A 550 -4.56 -33.28 14.98
CA ALA A 550 -5.57 -33.57 15.99
C ALA A 550 -6.85 -34.13 15.38
N THR A 551 -7.26 -33.60 14.21
CA THR A 551 -8.42 -34.11 13.46
C THR A 551 -8.19 -35.55 13.00
N VAL A 552 -6.98 -35.86 12.49
CA VAL A 552 -6.60 -37.24 12.13
C VAL A 552 -6.79 -38.18 13.32
N PHE A 553 -6.18 -37.86 14.46
CA PHE A 553 -6.28 -38.68 15.68
C PHE A 553 -7.73 -38.81 16.19
N ASN A 554 -8.49 -37.71 16.22
CA ASN A 554 -9.89 -37.72 16.65
C ASN A 554 -10.76 -38.63 15.80
N VAL A 555 -10.63 -38.62 14.47
CA VAL A 555 -11.44 -39.46 13.57
C VAL A 555 -11.08 -40.95 13.70
N LEU A 556 -9.84 -41.25 14.09
CA LEU A 556 -9.36 -42.59 14.44
C LEU A 556 -9.74 -43.04 15.86
N GLY A 557 -10.31 -42.16 16.69
CA GLY A 557 -10.67 -42.46 18.08
C GLY A 557 -9.51 -42.34 19.08
N GLN A 558 -8.40 -41.72 18.68
CA GLN A 558 -7.17 -41.52 19.46
C GLN A 558 -7.19 -40.15 20.15
N THR A 559 -8.14 -39.95 21.07
CA THR A 559 -8.42 -38.63 21.68
C THR A 559 -7.29 -38.11 22.56
N ARG A 560 -6.49 -38.99 23.17
CA ARG A 560 -5.33 -38.61 23.98
C ARG A 560 -4.25 -37.98 23.10
N GLU A 561 -3.90 -38.64 22.01
CA GLU A 561 -2.96 -38.15 21.02
C GLU A 561 -3.46 -36.82 20.43
N ALA A 562 -4.76 -36.71 20.14
CA ALA A 562 -5.34 -35.46 19.65
C ALA A 562 -5.14 -34.28 20.63
N LEU A 563 -5.22 -34.51 21.94
CA LEU A 563 -4.94 -33.47 22.95
C LEU A 563 -3.44 -33.14 23.03
N GLU A 564 -2.58 -34.15 22.95
CA GLU A 564 -1.11 -33.99 23.05
C GLU A 564 -0.48 -33.27 21.83
N VAL A 565 -1.09 -33.27 20.64
CA VAL A 565 -0.60 -32.42 19.51
C VAL A 565 -1.00 -30.96 19.64
N MET A 566 -2.03 -30.70 20.44
CA MET A 566 -2.65 -29.37 20.60
C MET A 566 -2.05 -28.58 21.76
N SER A 567 -1.41 -29.27 22.71
CA SER A 567 -0.62 -28.71 23.81
C SER A 567 0.78 -28.32 23.35
#